data_AF-A0A9X3W4X2-F1
#
_entry.id   AF-A0A9X3W4X2-F1
#
_cell.length_a   1.000
_cell.length_b   1.000
_cell.length_c   1.000
_cell.angle_alpha   90.00
_cell.angle_beta   90.00
_cell.angle_gamma   90.00
#
_symmetry.space_group_name_H-M   'P 1'
#
loop_
_entity.id
_entity.type
_entity.pdbx_description
1 polymer ?
#
loop_
_entity_poly.entity_id
_entity_poly.type
_entity_poly.pdbx_seq_one_letter_code
_entity_poly.pdbx_strand_id
1 'polypeptide(L)' 'MKVKIFTEITSIIDRRDFEDEINKFIKDKEVIDIKYQTDSSQGNAGLVTTFSALIMYKEN' A
#
# COMPACT_ATOMS: atom_id res chain seq x y z
N MET A 1 10.53 1.15 11.21
CA MET A 1 10.44 1.70 9.83
C MET A 1 9.13 2.47 9.70
N LYS A 2 9.03 3.46 8.79
CA LYS A 2 7.75 4.12 8.45
C LYS A 2 7.62 4.24 6.94
N VAL A 3 6.51 3.74 6.39
CA VAL A 3 6.20 3.77 4.95
C VAL A 3 5.41 5.04 4.65
N LYS A 4 5.73 5.64 3.50
CA LYS A 4 4.97 6.78 2.94
C LYS A 4 4.78 6.58 1.45
N ILE A 5 3.55 6.69 0.97
CA ILE A 5 3.20 6.45 -0.43
C ILE A 5 2.97 7.77 -1.15
N PHE A 6 3.76 8.03 -2.19
CA PHE A 6 3.62 9.19 -3.07
C PHE A 6 3.10 8.72 -4.43
N THR A 7 1.80 8.88 -4.67
CA THR A 7 1.16 8.63 -5.97
C THR A 7 0.33 9.85 -6.37
N GLU A 8 0.31 10.13 -7.68
CA GLU A 8 -0.37 11.27 -8.29
C GLU A 8 -1.87 11.01 -8.60
N ILE A 9 -2.33 9.75 -8.56
CA ILE A 9 -3.50 9.32 -9.36
C ILE A 9 -4.72 8.82 -8.56
N THR A 10 -4.86 9.04 -7.26
CA THR A 10 -6.08 8.56 -6.53
C THR A 10 -6.66 9.51 -5.51
N SER A 11 -7.88 9.17 -5.06
CA SER A 11 -8.50 9.80 -3.89
C SER A 11 -7.48 9.79 -2.74
N ILE A 12 -7.31 10.95 -2.12
CA ILE A 12 -6.36 11.15 -1.02
C ILE A 12 -6.72 10.27 0.19
N ILE A 13 -7.99 9.87 0.30
CA ILE A 13 -8.54 9.10 1.42
C ILE A 13 -8.07 7.65 1.34
N ASP A 14 -8.31 6.97 0.21
CA ASP A 14 -7.94 5.54 0.06
C ASP A 14 -6.44 5.30 0.21
N ARG A 15 -5.62 6.29 -0.20
CA ARG A 15 -4.17 6.23 -0.04
C ARG A 15 -3.74 6.31 1.42
N ARG A 16 -4.36 7.20 2.21
CA ARG A 16 -4.00 7.38 3.63
C ARG A 16 -4.37 6.16 4.44
N ASP A 17 -5.56 5.60 4.18
CA ASP A 17 -6.01 4.41 4.88
C ASP A 17 -5.07 3.23 4.61
N PHE A 18 -4.66 3.02 3.34
CA PHE A 18 -3.70 1.97 3.00
C PHE A 18 -2.30 2.19 3.62
N GLU A 19 -1.81 3.44 3.65
CA GLU A 19 -0.54 3.79 4.31
C GLU A 19 -0.59 3.51 5.82
N ASP A 20 -1.69 3.86 6.47
CA ASP A 20 -1.89 3.66 7.90
C ASP A 20 -1.99 2.16 8.24
N GLU A 21 -2.65 1.35 7.41
CA GLU A 21 -2.71 -0.10 7.59
C GLU A 21 -1.33 -0.76 7.46
N ILE A 22 -0.54 -0.40 6.44
CA ILE A 22 0.84 -0.91 6.30
C ILE A 22 1.66 -0.53 7.53
N ASN A 23 1.63 0.73 7.94
CA ASN A 23 2.42 1.22 9.08
C ASN A 23 1.99 0.53 10.39
N LYS A 24 0.70 0.30 10.58
CA LYS A 24 0.17 -0.47 11.72
C LYS A 24 0.68 -1.92 11.70
N PHE A 25 0.71 -2.56 10.54
CA PHE A 25 1.18 -3.94 10.40
C PHE A 25 2.67 -4.10 10.70
N ILE A 26 3.53 -3.20 10.20
CA ILE A 26 4.98 -3.31 10.32
C ILE A 26 5.56 -2.75 11.63
N LYS A 27 4.74 -2.12 12.46
CA LYS A 27 5.17 -1.34 13.64
C LYS A 27 6.16 -2.11 14.53
N ASP A 28 5.89 -3.39 14.76
CA ASP A 28 6.63 -4.24 15.69
C ASP A 28 7.38 -5.38 14.95
N LYS A 29 7.67 -5.21 13.66
CA LYS A 29 8.32 -6.24 12.82
C LYS A 29 9.69 -5.77 12.33
N GLU A 30 10.65 -6.71 12.28
CA GLU A 30 11.91 -6.49 11.57
C GLU A 30 11.67 -6.66 10.06
N VAL A 31 11.35 -5.55 9.39
CA VAL A 31 11.09 -5.52 7.95
C VAL A 31 12.39 -5.71 7.17
N ILE A 32 12.35 -6.62 6.18
CA ILE A 32 13.45 -6.93 5.26
C ILE A 32 13.27 -6.13 3.97
N ASP A 33 12.08 -6.20 3.36
CA ASP A 33 11.76 -5.55 2.09
C ASP A 33 10.26 -5.25 2.01
N ILE A 34 9.92 -4.24 1.22
CA ILE A 34 8.54 -3.90 0.88
C ILE A 34 8.48 -3.64 -0.62
N LYS A 35 7.71 -4.46 -1.33
CA LYS A 35 7.37 -4.23 -2.74
C LYS A 35 5.97 -3.66 -2.85
N TYR A 36 5.77 -2.72 -3.75
CA TYR A 36 4.50 -2.05 -3.96
C TYR A 36 4.07 -2.18 -5.41
N GLN A 37 2.78 -2.38 -5.64
CA GLN A 37 2.18 -2.42 -6.95
C GLN A 37 0.91 -1.57 -6.96
N THR A 38 0.73 -0.82 -8.03
CA THR A 38 -0.54 -0.18 -8.39
C THR A 38 -1.00 -0.80 -9.69
N ASP A 39 -2.25 -1.20 -9.75
CA ASP A 39 -2.88 -1.66 -10.97
C ASP A 39 -4.15 -0.87 -11.23
N SER A 40 -4.41 -0.52 -12.47
CA SER A 40 -5.57 0.27 -12.87
C SER A 40 -6.27 -0.44 -14.02
N SER A 41 -7.55 -0.74 -13.82
CA SER A 41 -8.39 -1.35 -14.85
C SER A 41 -9.54 -0.42 -15.20
N GLN A 42 -9.90 -0.36 -16.48
CA GLN A 42 -11.04 0.40 -16.96
C GLN A 42 -12.15 -0.57 -17.37
N GLY A 43 -13.28 -0.50 -16.68
CA GLY A 43 -14.49 -1.27 -17.00
C GLY A 43 -15.67 -0.36 -17.34
N ASN A 44 -16.81 -0.97 -17.66
CA ASN A 44 -18.06 -0.23 -17.93
C ASN A 44 -18.52 0.63 -16.73
N ALA A 45 -18.06 0.33 -15.52
CA ALA A 45 -18.36 1.07 -14.29
C ALA A 45 -17.37 2.21 -13.97
N GLY A 46 -16.35 2.42 -14.80
CA GLY A 46 -15.32 3.46 -14.62
C GLY A 46 -13.91 2.91 -14.41
N LEU A 47 -13.02 3.79 -13.97
CA LEU A 47 -11.63 3.46 -13.63
C LEU A 47 -11.57 2.93 -12.20
N VAL A 48 -11.03 1.73 -12.02
CA VAL A 48 -10.74 1.14 -10.71
C VAL A 48 -9.24 1.02 -10.57
N THR A 49 -8.70 1.63 -9.50
CA THR A 49 -7.29 1.53 -9.14
C THR A 49 -7.14 0.73 -7.86
N THR A 50 -6.32 -0.31 -7.91
CA THR A 50 -6.02 -1.19 -6.78
C THR A 50 -4.58 -0.96 -6.32
N PHE A 51 -4.40 -0.96 -5.00
CA PHE A 51 -3.12 -0.86 -4.35
C PHE A 51 -2.77 -2.16 -3.64
N SER A 52 -1.52 -2.59 -3.76
CA SER A 52 -1.05 -3.81 -3.12
C SER A 52 0.38 -3.64 -2.63
N ALA A 53 0.68 -4.23 -1.47
CA ALA A 53 2.02 -4.25 -0.90
C ALA A 53 2.38 -5.68 -0.49
N LEU A 54 3.57 -6.12 -0.88
CA LEU A 54 4.18 -7.36 -0.42
C LEU A 54 5.26 -6.99 0.60
N ILE A 55 5.08 -7.43 1.84
CA ILE A 55 5.96 -7.10 2.96
C ILE A 55 6.71 -8.36 3.39
N MET A 56 8.03 -8.35 3.26
CA MET A 56 8.90 -9.40 3.80
C MET A 56 9.43 -8.94 5.16
N TYR A 57 9.27 -9.78 6.19
CA TYR A 57 9.71 -9.49 7.54
C TYR A 57 10.19 -10.77 8.22
N LYS A 58 11.02 -10.64 9.26
CA LYS A 58 11.37 -11.79 10.10
C LYS A 58 10.23 -12.08 11.08
N GLU A 59 9.78 -13.34 11.09
CA GLU A 59 8.96 -13.84 12.20
C GLU A 59 9.84 -14.00 13.44
N ASN A 60 9.26 -13.69 14.60
CA ASN A 60 9.86 -13.95 15.91
C ASN A 60 9.64 -15.41 16.31
#